data_AF-A0A7V4B262-F1
#
_entry.id   AF-A0A7V4B262-F1
#
_cell.length_a   1.000
_cell.length_b   1.000
_cell.length_c   1.000
_cell.angle_alpha   90.00
_cell.angle_beta   90.00
_cell.angle_gamma   90.00
#
_symmetry.space_group_name_H-M   'P 1'
#
loop_
_entity.id
_entity.type
_entity.pdbx_description
1 polymer ?
#
loop_
_entity_poly.entity_id
_entity_poly.type
_entity_poly.pdbx_seq_one_letter_code
_entity_poly.pdbx_strand_id
1 'polypeptide(L)'
;EGFSMESLVVENEMGGMLRRISEGIVVNDETLALDIIEKVGIGGNYLYETHSAQHAHDFWQPEVFSRKQYAQFWENYRHIEERAHEKVTRILETSELSLQVDEDVAREIDRIVKARVDKLKSA
;
A
#
# COMPACT_ATOMS: atom_id res chain seq x y z
N GLU A 1 -20.33 -17.31 0.02
CA GLU A 1 -19.16 -16.49 -0.35
C GLU A 1 -18.45 -16.12 0.95
N GLY A 2 -17.13 -16.32 1.02
CA GLY A 2 -16.34 -16.06 2.23
C GLY A 2 -15.59 -14.73 2.10
N PHE A 3 -15.45 -14.01 3.21
CA PHE A 3 -14.63 -12.80 3.31
C PHE A 3 -13.36 -13.13 4.11
N SER A 4 -12.21 -12.63 3.66
CA SER A 4 -10.92 -12.75 4.36
C SER A 4 -10.24 -11.40 4.39
N MET A 5 -9.90 -10.93 5.59
CA MET A 5 -9.18 -9.67 5.79
C MET A 5 -7.74 -9.77 5.30
N GLU A 6 -7.13 -10.94 5.43
CA GLU A 6 -5.78 -11.24 4.92
C GLU A 6 -5.75 -11.12 3.40
N SER A 7 -6.76 -11.65 2.72
CA SER A 7 -6.90 -11.54 1.26
C SER A 7 -7.06 -10.07 0.84
N LEU A 8 -7.88 -9.29 1.56
CA LEU A 8 -8.05 -7.86 1.30
C LEU A 8 -6.72 -7.08 1.43
N VAL A 9 -5.89 -7.41 2.42
CA VAL A 9 -4.56 -6.80 2.57
C VAL A 9 -3.64 -7.15 1.40
N VAL A 10 -3.64 -8.41 0.95
CA VAL A 10 -2.83 -8.84 -0.20
C VAL A 10 -3.32 -8.16 -1.49
N GLU A 11 -4.63 -8.06 -1.68
CA GLU A 11 -5.23 -7.34 -2.81
C GLU A 11 -4.89 -5.85 -2.78
N ASN A 12 -4.83 -5.23 -1.59
CA ASN A 12 -4.39 -3.84 -1.44
C ASN A 12 -2.92 -3.64 -1.88
N GLU A 13 -2.02 -4.60 -1.61
CA GLU A 13 -0.64 -4.56 -2.12
C GLU A 13 -0.60 -4.62 -3.65
N MET A 14 -1.41 -5.50 -4.26
CA MET A 14 -1.56 -5.58 -5.71
C MET A 14 -2.13 -4.28 -6.31
N GLY A 15 -3.10 -3.67 -5.63
CA GLY A 15 -3.63 -2.35 -5.97
C GLY A 15 -2.55 -1.28 -5.97
N GLY A 16 -1.64 -1.30 -5.00
CA GLY A 16 -0.45 -0.43 -4.97
C GLY A 16 0.46 -0.60 -6.19
N MET A 17 0.73 -1.85 -6.61
CA MET A 17 1.49 -2.13 -7.83
C MET A 17 0.77 -1.58 -9.07
N LEU A 18 -0.52 -1.87 -9.23
CA LEU A 18 -1.32 -1.42 -10.36
C LEU A 18 -1.41 0.11 -10.43
N ARG A 19 -1.58 0.77 -9.28
CA ARG A 19 -1.55 2.23 -9.17
C ARG A 19 -0.21 2.77 -9.68
N ARG A 20 0.92 2.20 -9.24
CA ARG A 20 2.25 2.63 -9.70
C ARG A 20 2.45 2.47 -11.21
N ILE A 21 1.96 1.37 -11.78
CA ILE A 21 1.98 1.14 -13.24
C ILE A 21 1.11 2.18 -13.95
N SER A 22 -0.06 2.51 -13.39
CA SER A 22 -1.01 3.46 -13.99
C SER A 22 -0.50 4.89 -14.06
N GLU A 23 0.49 5.26 -13.24
CA GLU A 23 1.16 6.58 -13.30
C GLU A 23 1.97 6.77 -14.59
N GLY A 24 2.26 5.69 -15.32
CA GLY A 24 3.00 5.73 -16.57
C GLY A 24 4.51 5.95 -16.40
N ILE A 25 5.17 6.32 -17.50
CA ILE A 25 6.62 6.58 -17.56
C ILE A 25 6.81 8.07 -17.81
N VAL A 26 7.42 8.76 -16.84
CA VAL A 26 7.79 10.17 -16.98
C VAL A 26 9.08 10.25 -17.82
N VAL A 27 9.05 11.02 -18.90
CA VAL A 27 10.20 11.20 -19.80
C VAL A 27 10.60 12.67 -19.80
N ASN A 28 11.72 12.99 -19.15
CA ASN A 28 12.35 14.31 -19.14
C ASN A 28 13.86 14.15 -18.86
N ASP A 29 14.61 15.25 -18.85
CA ASP A 29 16.08 15.22 -18.67
C ASP A 29 16.50 14.52 -17.37
N GLU A 30 15.77 14.74 -16.27
CA GLU A 30 16.04 14.13 -14.96
C GLU A 30 15.81 12.60 -14.99
N THR A 31 14.69 12.15 -15.56
CA THR A 31 14.33 10.72 -15.58
C THR A 31 15.07 9.93 -16.65
N LEU A 32 15.61 10.60 -17.69
CA LEU A 32 16.51 9.99 -18.67
C LEU A 32 17.92 9.80 -18.11
N ALA A 33 18.36 10.69 -17.20
CA ALA A 33 19.62 10.60 -16.47
C ALA A 33 20.87 10.39 -17.35
N LEU A 34 20.89 10.99 -18.54
CA LEU A 34 21.94 10.76 -19.55
C LEU A 34 23.33 11.18 -19.03
N ASP A 35 23.43 12.29 -18.32
CA ASP A 35 24.68 12.77 -17.73
C ASP A 35 25.24 11.78 -16.69
N ILE A 36 24.36 11.14 -15.92
CA ILE A 36 24.75 10.12 -14.92
C ILE A 36 25.23 8.86 -15.63
N ILE A 37 24.54 8.44 -16.69
CA ILE A 37 24.93 7.28 -17.51
C ILE A 37 26.32 7.49 -18.12
N GLU A 38 26.58 8.68 -18.70
CA GLU A 38 27.88 9.03 -19.24
C GLU A 38 28.97 9.06 -18.16
N LYS A 39 28.69 9.70 -17.02
CA LYS A 39 29.61 9.80 -15.88
C LYS A 39 30.01 8.43 -15.33
N VAL A 40 29.06 7.53 -15.13
CA VAL A 40 29.31 6.20 -14.54
C VAL A 40 30.04 5.29 -15.53
N GLY A 41 29.66 5.35 -16.81
CA GLY A 41 30.33 4.62 -17.89
C GLY A 41 30.24 3.09 -17.78
N ILE A 42 30.95 2.41 -18.69
CA ILE A 42 30.91 0.95 -18.81
C ILE A 42 31.59 0.29 -17.62
N GLY A 43 30.91 -0.67 -17.00
CA GLY A 43 31.43 -1.42 -15.84
C GLY A 43 31.32 -0.67 -14.51
N GLY A 44 30.76 0.54 -14.51
CA GLY A 44 30.44 1.28 -13.29
C GLY A 44 29.18 0.77 -12.57
N ASN A 45 28.85 1.41 -11.44
CA ASN A 45 27.63 1.16 -10.69
C ASN A 45 27.02 2.48 -10.21
N TYR A 46 25.69 2.51 -10.06
CA TYR A 46 24.93 3.71 -9.74
C TYR A 46 24.59 3.84 -8.25
N LEU A 47 25.00 2.88 -7.41
CA LEU A 47 24.59 2.82 -6.00
C LEU A 47 25.09 4.01 -5.17
N TYR A 48 26.17 4.66 -5.60
CA TYR A 48 26.75 5.83 -4.94
C TYR A 48 26.34 7.17 -5.57
N GLU A 49 25.51 7.14 -6.61
CA GLU A 49 25.06 8.36 -7.29
C GLU A 49 23.94 9.04 -6.51
N THR A 50 24.05 10.36 -6.30
CA THR A 50 23.03 11.15 -5.61
C THR A 50 21.68 11.06 -6.31
N HIS A 51 21.68 11.04 -7.63
CA HIS A 51 20.49 10.82 -8.46
C HIS A 51 19.78 9.51 -8.09
N SER A 52 20.52 8.40 -8.00
CA SER A 52 19.94 7.11 -7.59
C SER A 52 19.40 7.13 -6.16
N ALA A 53 20.07 7.81 -5.23
CA ALA A 53 19.56 7.97 -3.87
C ALA A 53 18.26 8.79 -3.80
N GLN A 54 18.14 9.85 -4.61
CA GLN A 54 16.95 10.68 -4.70
C GLN A 54 15.75 9.91 -5.26
N HIS A 55 15.99 9.04 -6.23
CA HIS A 55 14.95 8.24 -6.91
C HIS A 55 14.74 6.83 -6.32
N ALA A 56 15.43 6.49 -5.22
CA ALA A 56 15.36 5.15 -4.60
C ALA A 56 13.97 4.77 -4.06
N HIS A 57 13.05 5.74 -3.95
CA HIS A 57 11.69 5.53 -3.47
C HIS A 57 10.62 5.68 -4.56
N ASP A 58 11.02 5.88 -5.81
CA ASP A 58 10.10 6.09 -6.92
C ASP A 58 9.36 4.82 -7.35
N PHE A 59 9.72 3.66 -6.81
CA PHE A 59 9.04 2.41 -7.04
C PHE A 59 8.17 2.02 -5.84
N TRP A 60 7.09 1.29 -6.13
CA TRP A 60 6.23 0.75 -5.10
C TRP A 60 7.01 -0.20 -4.16
N GLN A 61 6.87 0.04 -2.86
CA GLN A 61 7.48 -0.75 -1.79
C GLN A 61 6.43 -1.67 -1.16
N PRO A 62 6.66 -2.99 -1.15
CA PRO A 62 5.76 -3.92 -0.49
C PRO A 62 5.91 -3.83 1.03
N GLU A 63 4.80 -3.99 1.74
CA GLU A 63 4.81 -4.22 3.18
C GLU A 63 4.62 -5.70 3.51
N VAL A 64 3.84 -6.42 2.70
CA VAL A 64 3.49 -7.84 2.94
C VAL A 64 4.27 -8.79 2.03
N PHE A 65 4.53 -8.40 0.77
CA PHE A 65 5.38 -9.19 -0.11
C PHE A 65 6.86 -9.05 0.26
N SER A 66 7.57 -10.17 0.42
CA SER A 66 8.99 -10.14 0.76
C SER A 66 9.87 -9.96 -0.47
N ARG A 67 10.80 -8.99 -0.41
CA ARG A 67 11.94 -8.84 -1.35
C ARG A 67 13.28 -9.24 -0.74
N LYS A 68 13.27 -9.93 0.40
CA LYS A 68 14.50 -10.39 1.07
C LYS A 68 15.24 -11.41 0.21
N GLN A 69 16.56 -11.48 0.38
CA GLN A 69 17.38 -12.52 -0.26
C GLN A 69 16.97 -13.91 0.22
N TYR A 70 17.21 -14.94 -0.59
CA TYR A 70 16.78 -16.32 -0.33
C TYR A 70 17.12 -16.79 1.09
N ALA A 71 18.39 -16.72 1.50
CA ALA A 71 18.81 -17.16 2.83
C ALA A 71 18.04 -16.45 3.96
N GLN A 72 17.88 -15.12 3.86
CA GLN A 72 17.15 -14.30 4.83
C GLN A 72 15.64 -14.58 4.83
N PHE A 73 15.08 -14.92 3.67
CA PHE A 73 13.68 -15.28 3.54
C PHE A 73 13.39 -16.61 4.24
N TRP A 74 14.28 -17.59 4.10
CA TRP A 74 14.11 -18.92 4.69
C TRP A 74 14.49 -19.02 6.16
N GLU A 75 15.41 -18.18 6.64
CA GLU A 75 15.78 -18.14 8.06
C GLU A 75 14.58 -17.89 8.98
N ASN A 76 13.65 -17.03 8.55
CA ASN A 76 12.44 -16.68 9.30
C ASN A 76 11.21 -16.73 8.37
N TYR A 77 11.08 -17.83 7.63
CA TYR A 77 9.97 -18.00 6.69
C TYR A 77 8.63 -17.94 7.44
N ARG A 78 7.72 -17.16 6.86
CA ARG A 78 6.30 -17.12 7.25
C ARG A 78 5.48 -17.10 5.99
N HIS A 79 4.36 -17.79 6.03
CA HIS A 79 3.41 -17.75 4.94
C HIS A 79 2.85 -16.33 4.77
N ILE A 80 2.34 -16.04 3.57
CA ILE A 80 1.88 -14.68 3.25
C ILE A 80 0.64 -14.31 4.08
N GLU A 81 -0.24 -15.28 4.35
CA GLU A 81 -1.42 -15.13 5.19
C GLU A 81 -1.05 -14.73 6.63
N GLU A 82 0.04 -15.25 7.19
CA GLU A 82 0.50 -14.87 8.52
C GLU A 82 0.98 -13.40 8.53
N ARG A 83 1.75 -13.00 7.51
CA ARG A 83 2.21 -11.61 7.38
C ARG A 83 1.04 -10.64 7.13
N ALA A 84 0.07 -11.07 6.34
CA ALA A 84 -1.15 -10.30 6.08
C ALA A 84 -1.99 -10.18 7.35
N HIS A 85 -2.13 -11.26 8.12
CA HIS A 85 -2.83 -11.26 9.40
C HIS A 85 -2.19 -10.27 10.39
N GLU A 86 -0.86 -10.24 10.50
CA GLU A 86 -0.17 -9.25 11.32
C GLU A 86 -0.45 -7.81 10.89
N LYS A 87 -0.55 -7.56 9.58
CA LYS A 87 -0.92 -6.24 9.06
C LYS A 87 -2.37 -5.89 9.39
N VAL A 88 -3.30 -6.83 9.25
CA VAL A 88 -4.70 -6.66 9.65
C VAL A 88 -4.78 -6.29 11.13
N THR A 89 -4.19 -7.10 12.00
CA THR A 89 -4.19 -6.87 13.45
C THR A 89 -3.62 -5.50 13.79
N ARG A 90 -2.47 -5.13 13.21
CA ARG A 90 -1.88 -3.81 13.39
C ARG A 90 -2.83 -2.69 13.00
N ILE A 91 -3.44 -2.76 11.82
CA ILE A 91 -4.41 -1.74 11.37
C ILE A 91 -5.57 -1.63 12.37
N LEU A 92 -6.15 -2.74 12.80
CA LEU A 92 -7.29 -2.74 13.72
C LEU A 92 -6.94 -2.20 15.11
N GLU A 93 -5.71 -2.43 15.58
CA GLU A 93 -5.24 -1.95 16.88
C GLU A 93 -4.84 -0.47 16.87
N THR A 94 -4.28 0.03 15.77
CA THR A 94 -3.66 1.36 15.73
C THR A 94 -4.50 2.42 15.03
N SER A 95 -5.55 2.03 14.29
CA SER A 95 -6.33 3.00 13.51
C SER A 95 -7.29 3.77 14.41
N GLU A 96 -7.01 5.06 14.60
CA GLU A 96 -8.01 6.00 15.11
C GLU A 96 -8.93 6.43 13.96
N LEU A 97 -10.14 5.88 13.92
CA LEU A 97 -11.14 6.29 12.94
C LEU A 97 -11.80 7.58 13.40
N SER A 98 -11.54 8.67 12.69
CA SER A 98 -12.32 9.90 12.79
C SER A 98 -13.57 9.82 11.91
N LEU A 99 -14.56 10.65 12.21
CA LEU A 99 -15.69 10.84 11.31
C LEU A 99 -15.16 11.30 9.94
N GLN A 100 -15.55 10.55 8.89
CA GLN A 100 -15.19 10.86 7.50
C GLN A 100 -16.12 11.89 6.86
N VAL A 101 -17.10 12.37 7.63
CA VAL A 101 -18.11 13.36 7.25
C VAL A 101 -18.34 14.29 8.43
N ASP A 102 -18.91 15.46 8.18
CA ASP A 102 -19.26 16.41 9.24
C ASP A 102 -20.26 15.80 10.24
N GLU A 103 -20.19 16.24 11.50
CA GLU A 103 -21.04 15.72 12.58
C GLU A 103 -22.54 15.84 12.26
N ASP A 104 -22.96 16.92 11.59
CA ASP A 104 -24.35 17.12 11.18
C ASP A 104 -24.82 16.06 10.17
N VAL A 105 -23.94 15.70 9.24
CA VAL A 105 -24.21 14.66 8.23
C VAL A 105 -24.24 13.29 8.89
N ALA A 106 -23.29 13.00 9.79
CA ALA A 106 -23.27 11.74 10.56
C ALA A 106 -24.55 11.56 11.38
N ARG A 107 -24.99 12.62 12.08
CA ARG A 107 -26.24 12.61 12.86
C ARG A 107 -27.46 12.37 12.00
N GLU A 108 -27.52 12.96 10.80
CA GLU A 108 -28.64 12.74 9.89
C GLU A 108 -28.66 11.31 9.33
N ILE A 109 -27.50 10.73 9.02
CA ILE A 109 -27.38 9.31 8.63
C ILE A 109 -27.94 8.42 9.75
N ASP A 110 -27.52 8.63 11.00
CA ASP A 110 -28.00 7.87 12.16
C ASP A 110 -29.52 8.00 12.34
N ARG A 111 -30.07 9.21 12.14
CA ARG A 111 -31.51 9.46 12.22
C ARG A 111 -32.28 8.66 11.18
N ILE A 112 -31.81 8.65 9.92
CA ILE A 112 -32.44 7.92 8.81
C ILE A 112 -32.41 6.41 9.08
N VAL A 113 -31.26 5.88 9.50
CA VAL A 113 -31.09 4.45 9.81
C VAL A 113 -32.03 4.04 10.95
N LYS A 114 -32.07 4.81 12.04
CA LYS A 114 -32.93 4.52 13.19
C LYS A 114 -34.42 4.49 12.80
N ALA A 115 -34.89 5.50 12.06
CA ALA A 115 -36.28 5.55 11.62
C ALA A 115 -36.66 4.32 10.77
N ARG A 116 -35.74 3.82 9.94
CA ARG A 116 -35.97 2.62 9.13
C ARG A 116 -36.01 1.35 9.99
N VAL A 117 -35.08 1.21 10.94
CA VAL A 117 -35.02 0.05 11.85
C VAL A 117 -36.27 -0.04 12.71
N ASP A 118 -36.75 1.08 13.26
CA ASP A 118 -37.95 1.11 14.10
C ASP A 118 -39.20 0.68 13.31
N LYS A 119 -39.33 1.14 12.06
CA LYS A 119 -40.42 0.73 11.17
C LYS A 119 -40.41 -0.76 10.85
N LEU A 120 -39.23 -1.38 10.72
CA LEU A 120 -39.10 -2.82 10.50
C LEU A 120 -39.43 -3.65 11.74
N LYS A 121 -39.18 -3.12 12.95
CA LYS A 121 -39.53 -3.79 14.22
C LYS A 121 -41.01 -3.70 14.57
N SER A 122 -41.70 -2.67 14.06
CA SER A 122 -43.14 -2.47 14.27
C SER A 122 -44.04 -3.22 13.25
N ALA A 123 -43.44 -3.90 12.28
CA ALA A 123 -44.12 -4.69 11.24
C ALA A 123 -43.98 -6.19 11.53
#